data_AF-A0A367M128-F1
#
_entry.id   AF-A0A367M128-F1
#
_cell.length_a   1.000
_cell.length_b   1.000
_cell.length_c   1.000
_cell.angle_alpha   90.00
_cell.angle_beta   90.00
_cell.angle_gamma   90.00
#
_symmetry.space_group_name_H-M   'P 1'
#
loop_
_entity.id
_entity.type
_entity.pdbx_description
1 polymer ?
#
loop_
_entity_poly.entity_id
_entity_poly.type
_entity_poly.pdbx_seq_one_letter_code
_entity_poly.pdbx_strand_id
1 'polypeptide(L)'
;MTAPQALTQALGELLGDARLSATALPGTDLRLWLIDAQNMDRQFSPEETRRILEEPPYWCFCWASGLVLARWLAARPQWVRDKRVLDFGSGSGVAALAPARAGAR
;
A
#
# COMPACT_ATOMS: atom_id res chain seq x y z
N MET A 1 -10.57 0.85 14.29
CA MET A 1 -10.53 1.99 13.35
C MET A 1 -11.32 1.61 12.12
N THR A 2 -12.00 2.55 11.46
CA THR A 2 -12.79 2.30 10.24
C THR A 2 -12.05 2.86 9.03
N ALA A 3 -12.04 2.14 7.92
CA ALA A 3 -11.41 2.59 6.69
C ALA A 3 -12.12 3.84 6.13
N PRO A 4 -11.40 4.81 5.54
CA PRO A 4 -12.01 5.96 4.89
C PRO A 4 -13.01 5.52 3.81
N GLN A 5 -14.19 6.14 3.79
CA GLN A 5 -15.28 5.75 2.90
C GLN A 5 -14.89 5.77 1.42
N ALA A 6 -14.12 6.78 1.00
CA ALA A 6 -13.66 6.90 -0.39
C ALA A 6 -12.80 5.70 -0.83
N LEU A 7 -11.93 5.18 0.06
CA LEU A 7 -11.10 4.02 -0.24
C LEU A 7 -11.93 2.74 -0.28
N THR A 8 -12.87 2.59 0.65
CA THR A 8 -13.79 1.44 0.67
C THR A 8 -14.67 1.41 -0.58
N GLN A 9 -15.17 2.57 -1.02
CA GLN A 9 -15.97 2.68 -2.25
C GLN A 9 -15.13 2.32 -3.49
N ALA A 10 -13.95 2.92 -3.64
CA ALA A 10 -13.06 2.64 -4.77
C ALA A 10 -12.69 1.15 -4.85
N LEU A 11 -12.45 0.50 -3.70
CA LEU A 11 -12.20 -0.94 -3.66
C LEU A 11 -13.44 -1.76 -4.05
N GLY A 12 -14.62 -1.39 -3.56
CA GLY A 12 -15.87 -2.09 -3.86
C GLY A 12 -16.28 -1.97 -5.34
N GLU A 13 -16.00 -0.84 -5.98
CA GLU A 13 -16.22 -0.65 -7.42
C GLU A 13 -15.34 -1.58 -8.28
N LEU A 14 -14.20 -2.05 -7.76
CA LEU A 14 -13.29 -2.96 -8.45
C LEU A 14 -13.54 -4.43 -8.08
N LEU A 15 -13.72 -4.71 -6.78
CA LEU A 15 -13.66 -6.06 -6.19
C LEU A 15 -14.87 -6.41 -5.32
N GLY A 16 -16.00 -5.72 -5.50
CA GLY A 16 -17.28 -6.05 -4.89
C GLY A 16 -17.25 -6.01 -3.36
N ASP A 17 -17.22 -7.17 -2.73
CA ASP A 17 -17.25 -7.36 -1.27
C ASP A 17 -15.87 -7.24 -0.60
N ALA A 18 -14.84 -6.87 -1.36
CA ALA A 18 -13.50 -6.66 -0.85
C ALA A 18 -13.44 -5.57 0.24
N ARG A 19 -12.58 -5.80 1.24
CA ARG A 19 -12.45 -4.94 2.41
C ARG A 19 -11.03 -4.44 2.58
N LEU A 20 -10.93 -3.29 3.24
CA LEU A 20 -9.66 -2.75 3.71
C LEU A 20 -9.47 -3.08 5.18
N SER A 21 -8.25 -3.46 5.52
CA SER A 21 -7.79 -3.67 6.89
C SER A 21 -6.65 -2.70 7.23
N ALA A 22 -6.60 -2.26 8.49
CA ALA A 22 -5.54 -1.40 9.00
C ALA A 22 -4.29 -2.25 9.29
N THR A 23 -3.54 -2.56 8.24
CA THR A 23 -2.44 -3.51 8.25
C THR A 23 -1.13 -2.83 8.68
N ALA A 24 -0.50 -3.38 9.72
CA ALA A 24 0.85 -3.01 10.10
C ALA A 24 1.85 -3.76 9.20
N LEU A 25 2.84 -3.03 8.67
CA LEU A 25 3.83 -3.62 7.77
C LEU A 25 4.94 -4.34 8.56
N PRO A 26 5.23 -5.62 8.26
CA PRO A 26 6.19 -6.42 9.03
C PRO A 26 7.57 -5.77 9.16
N GLY A 27 8.06 -5.64 10.40
CA GLY A 27 9.38 -5.09 10.66
C GLY A 27 9.51 -3.58 10.42
N THR A 28 8.39 -2.85 10.42
CA THR A 28 8.35 -1.38 10.33
C THR A 28 7.34 -0.80 11.32
N ASP A 29 7.36 0.51 11.53
CA ASP A 29 6.34 1.26 12.29
C ASP A 29 5.18 1.75 11.39
N LEU A 30 5.17 1.37 10.11
CA LEU A 30 4.17 1.80 9.13
C LEU A 30 2.89 0.99 9.29
N ARG A 31 1.75 1.70 9.20
CA ARG A 31 0.41 1.12 9.16
C ARG A 31 -0.39 1.81 8.08
N LEU A 32 -1.05 1.03 7.22
CA LEU A 32 -1.82 1.52 6.08
C LEU A 32 -3.15 0.78 5.96
N TRP A 33 -4.10 1.37 5.25
CA TRP A 33 -5.29 0.68 4.78
C TRP A 33 -4.94 -0.13 3.54
N LEU A 34 -4.83 -1.45 3.69
CA LEU A 34 -4.52 -2.37 2.59
C LEU A 34 -5.68 -3.34 2.41
N ILE A 35 -5.75 -3.97 1.25
CA ILE A 35 -6.72 -5.03 1.00
C ILE A 35 -6.54 -6.15 2.02
N ASP A 36 -7.66 -6.66 2.55
CA ASP A 36 -7.61 -7.80 3.46
C ASP A 36 -7.09 -9.04 2.70
N ALA A 37 -6.11 -9.73 3.29
CA ALA A 37 -5.54 -10.93 2.69
C ALA A 37 -6.61 -12.02 2.48
N GLN A 38 -7.65 -12.07 3.33
CA GLN A 38 -8.76 -13.01 3.17
C GLN A 38 -9.55 -12.77 1.88
N ASN A 39 -9.55 -11.55 1.33
CA ASN A 39 -10.19 -11.29 0.04
C ASN A 39 -9.42 -11.90 -1.14
N MET A 40 -8.14 -12.21 -0.97
CA MET A 40 -7.31 -12.82 -2.02
C MET A 40 -7.40 -14.35 -2.05
N ASP A 41 -7.99 -14.97 -1.03
CA ASP A 41 -8.17 -16.42 -0.94
C ASP A 41 -9.39 -16.93 -1.75
N ARG A 42 -10.20 -16.03 -2.33
CA ARG A 42 -11.35 -16.38 -3.16
C ARG A 42 -11.04 -16.31 -4.65
N GLN A 43 -11.80 -17.06 -5.45
CA GLN A 43 -11.80 -16.89 -6.90
C GLN A 43 -12.49 -15.57 -7.27
N PHE A 44 -11.89 -14.84 -8.21
CA PHE A 44 -12.49 -13.66 -8.81
C PHE A 44 -13.40 -14.03 -9.97
N SER A 45 -14.47 -13.27 -10.17
CA SER A 45 -15.27 -13.39 -11.39
C SER A 45 -14.47 -12.96 -12.62
N PRO A 46 -14.87 -13.35 -13.84
CA PRO A 46 -14.27 -12.83 -15.07
C PRO A 46 -14.34 -11.30 -15.16
N GLU A 47 -15.43 -10.67 -14.73
CA GLU A 47 -15.57 -9.20 -14.72
C GLU A 47 -14.66 -8.53 -13.69
N GLU A 48 -14.50 -9.12 -12.50
CA GLU A 48 -13.52 -8.65 -11.51
C GLU A 48 -12.10 -8.76 -12.07
N THR A 49 -11.77 -9.91 -12.67
CA THR A 49 -10.45 -10.12 -13.28
C THR A 49 -10.18 -9.10 -14.38
N ARG A 50 -11.16 -8.83 -15.26
CA ARG A 50 -11.04 -7.80 -16.29
C ARG A 50 -10.78 -6.42 -15.68
N ARG A 51 -11.56 -6.02 -14.66
CA ARG A 51 -11.37 -4.74 -13.96
C ARG A 51 -9.99 -4.62 -13.31
N ILE A 52 -9.52 -5.67 -12.65
CA ILE A 52 -8.17 -5.70 -12.04
C ILE A 52 -7.09 -5.54 -13.10
N LEU A 53 -7.24 -6.15 -14.27
CA LEU A 53 -6.26 -6.05 -15.35
C LEU A 53 -6.26 -4.68 -16.03
N GLU A 54 -7.44 -4.07 -16.19
CA GLU A 54 -7.58 -2.73 -16.78
C GLU A 54 -7.14 -1.62 -15.83
N GLU A 55 -7.52 -1.72 -14.56
CA GLU A 55 -7.20 -0.75 -13.51
C GLU A 55 -6.70 -1.47 -12.26
N PRO A 56 -5.44 -1.94 -12.25
CA PRO A 56 -4.89 -2.64 -11.09
C PRO A 56 -4.89 -1.73 -9.86
N PRO A 57 -5.44 -2.16 -8.71
CA PRO A 57 -5.53 -1.30 -7.53
C PRO A 57 -4.19 -1.24 -6.78
N TYR A 58 -3.14 -0.73 -7.43
CA TYR A 58 -1.77 -0.64 -6.91
C TYR A 58 -1.67 0.03 -5.54
N TRP A 59 -2.64 0.88 -5.20
CA TRP A 59 -2.76 1.63 -3.96
C TRP A 59 -3.12 0.78 -2.73
N CYS A 60 -3.80 -0.36 -2.89
CA CYS A 60 -4.27 -1.15 -1.75
C CYS A 60 -3.33 -2.32 -1.38
N PHE A 61 -2.18 -2.46 -2.04
CA PHE A 61 -1.21 -3.53 -1.80
C PHE A 61 0.11 -3.03 -1.21
N CYS A 62 0.69 -3.79 -0.29
CA CYS A 62 2.09 -3.63 0.06
C CYS A 62 2.97 -4.44 -0.90
N TRP A 63 3.65 -3.76 -1.81
CA TRP A 63 4.60 -4.37 -2.73
C TRP A 63 5.88 -4.77 -2.00
N ALA A 64 6.40 -5.96 -2.30
CA ALA A 64 7.56 -6.54 -1.62
C ALA A 64 8.79 -5.61 -1.63
N SER A 65 9.07 -4.96 -2.77
CA SER A 65 10.15 -3.99 -2.91
C SER A 65 9.98 -2.77 -2.00
N GLY A 66 8.74 -2.25 -1.87
CA GLY A 66 8.41 -1.16 -0.97
C GLY A 66 8.66 -1.53 0.50
N LEU A 67 8.27 -2.74 0.91
CA LEU A 67 8.54 -3.24 2.27
C LEU A 67 10.05 -3.38 2.54
N VAL A 68 10.81 -3.92 1.59
CA VAL A 68 12.26 -4.04 1.70
C VAL A 68 12.91 -2.67 1.83
N LEU A 69 12.51 -1.70 0.99
CA LEU A 69 13.03 -0.34 1.05
C LEU A 69 12.70 0.34 2.39
N ALA A 70 11.48 0.17 2.90
CA ALA A 70 11.07 0.70 4.20
C ALA A 70 11.96 0.20 5.34
N ARG A 71 12.20 -1.12 5.40
CA ARG A 71 13.09 -1.72 6.40
C ARG A 71 14.54 -1.25 6.23
N TRP A 72 15.01 -1.12 4.99
CA TRP A 72 16.38 -0.73 4.70
C TRP A 72 16.66 0.72 5.09
N LEU A 73 15.74 1.64 4.78
CA LEU A 73 15.84 3.06 5.14
C LEU A 73 15.66 3.28 6.64
N ALA A 74 14.76 2.56 7.30
CA ALA A 74 14.63 2.61 8.76
C ALA A 74 15.94 2.25 9.47
N ALA A 75 16.68 1.26 8.95
CA ALA A 75 18.00 0.90 9.46
C ALA A 75 19.12 1.87 9.04
N ARG A 76 18.91 2.71 8.02
CA ARG A 76 19.93 3.57 7.40
C ARG A 76 19.39 4.96 7.03
N PRO A 77 18.87 5.72 8.01
CA PRO A 77 18.18 6.98 7.73
C PRO A 77 19.09 8.04 7.09
N GLN A 78 20.42 7.96 7.27
CA GLN A 78 21.39 8.88 6.70
C GLN A 78 21.33 8.98 5.16
N TRP A 79 20.77 7.99 4.48
CA TRP A 79 20.61 8.02 3.02
C TRP A 79 19.60 9.05 2.54
N VAL A 80 18.60 9.38 3.37
CA VAL A 80 17.46 10.22 2.98
C VAL A 80 17.19 11.37 3.94
N ARG A 81 17.75 11.34 5.15
CA ARG A 81 17.59 12.40 6.16
C ARG A 81 17.96 13.77 5.60
N ASP A 82 17.08 14.74 5.85
CA ASP A 82 17.16 16.13 5.40
C ASP A 82 17.23 16.33 3.87
N LYS A 83 17.05 15.26 3.09
CA LYS A 83 16.97 15.33 1.62
C LYS A 83 15.52 15.44 1.18
N ARG A 84 15.34 16.10 0.04
CA ARG A 84 14.06 16.11 -0.69
C ARG A 84 13.93 14.84 -1.49
N VAL A 85 12.83 14.12 -1.31
CA VAL A 85 12.57 12.84 -1.99
C VAL A 85 11.29 12.95 -2.81
N LEU A 86 11.37 12.48 -4.05
CA LEU A 86 10.22 12.33 -4.94
C LEU A 86 10.05 10.84 -5.24
N ASP A 87 8.84 10.34 -5.05
CA ASP A 87 8.46 8.97 -5.35
C ASP A 87 7.61 8.95 -6.62
N PHE A 88 8.03 8.16 -7.61
CA PHE A 88 7.33 8.02 -8.88
C PHE A 88 6.62 6.67 -8.91
N GLY A 89 5.32 6.68 -9.19
CA GLY A 89 4.51 5.46 -9.17
C GLY A 89 4.29 4.94 -7.75
N SER A 90 3.91 5.83 -6.83
CA SER A 90 3.88 5.55 -5.38
C SER A 90 3.02 4.37 -4.94
N GLY A 91 2.07 3.90 -5.76
CA GLY A 91 1.20 2.79 -5.39
C GLY A 91 0.54 3.03 -4.04
N SER A 92 0.76 2.14 -3.07
CA SER A 92 0.27 2.28 -1.69
C SER A 92 0.96 3.37 -0.86
N GLY A 93 1.99 4.01 -1.40
CA GLY A 93 2.75 5.08 -0.74
C GLY A 93 3.82 4.57 0.21
N VAL A 94 4.05 3.26 0.33
CA VAL A 94 5.06 2.70 1.25
C VAL A 94 6.47 3.24 0.93
N ALA A 95 6.81 3.32 -0.35
CA ALA A 95 8.11 3.84 -0.81
C ALA A 95 8.28 5.35 -0.59
N ALA A 96 7.18 6.12 -0.50
CA ALA A 96 7.18 7.54 -0.14
C ALA A 96 7.19 7.76 1.38
N LEU A 97 6.45 6.94 2.13
CA LEU A 97 6.33 7.04 3.59
C LEU A 97 7.61 6.61 4.29
N ALA A 98 8.31 5.61 3.77
CA ALA A 98 9.58 5.13 4.30
C ALA A 98 10.65 6.24 4.45
N PRO A 99 11.01 6.99 3.39
CA PRO A 99 11.98 8.09 3.51
C PRO A 99 11.44 9.22 4.38
N ALA A 100 10.15 9.55 4.31
CA ALA A 100 9.54 10.55 5.20
C ALA A 100 9.72 10.17 6.68
N ARG A 101 9.49 8.90 7.05
CA ARG A 101 9.75 8.38 8.40
C ARG A 101 11.23 8.39 8.78
N ALA A 102 12.12 8.25 7.81
CA ALA A 102 13.57 8.32 8.00
C ALA A 102 14.12 9.77 8.07
N GLY A 103 13.25 10.79 7.95
CA GLY A 103 13.59 12.20 8.09
C GLY A 103 13.85 12.94 6.78
N ALA A 104 13.36 12.43 5.65
CA ALA A 104 13.30 13.20 4.40
C ALA A 104 12.34 14.40 4.53
N ARG A 105 12.53 15.42 3.69
CA ARG A 105 11.74 16.66 3.64
C ARG A 105 10.91 16.79 2.38
#